data_AF-A0A2T4I2T0-F1
#
_entry.id   AF-A0A2T4I2T0-F1
#
_cell.length_a   1.000
_cell.length_b   1.000
_cell.length_c   1.000
_cell.angle_alpha   90.00
_cell.angle_beta   90.00
_cell.angle_gamma   90.00
#
_symmetry.space_group_name_H-M   'P 1'
#
loop_
_entity.id
_entity.type
_entity.pdbx_description
1 polymer ?
#
loop_
_entity_poly.entity_id
_entity_poly.type
_entity_poly.pdbx_seq_one_letter_code
_entity_poly.pdbx_strand_id
1 'polypeptide(L)'
;MARLIGGTAAGILGWFVLATLLNLALRHGWPDYAAVEKAMAFTLAMMAARLLVSAASSIGSGFLAARIGGVRAATIAGAILLLMFLPIHYMLWQRFPAWYHLAFLASLPLLGWLGGRLARGGSR
;
A
#
# COMPACT_ATOMS: atom_id res chain seq x y z
N MET A 1 -24.33 3.12 6.29
CA MET A 1 -23.18 2.75 7.15
C MET A 1 -22.54 1.43 6.74
N ALA A 2 -23.29 0.32 6.59
CA ALA A 2 -22.74 -1.00 6.23
C ALA A 2 -21.84 -1.00 4.98
N ARG A 3 -22.23 -0.31 3.91
CA ARG A 3 -21.42 -0.18 2.69
C ARG A 3 -20.09 0.56 2.91
N LEU A 4 -20.09 1.57 3.80
CA LEU A 4 -18.88 2.31 4.14
C LEU A 4 -17.90 1.38 4.86
N ILE A 5 -18.37 0.68 5.90
CA ILE A 5 -17.58 -0.28 6.69
C ILE A 5 -17.06 -1.40 5.78
N GLY A 6 -17.96 -2.04 5.01
CA GLY A 6 -17.60 -3.12 4.10
C GLY A 6 -16.60 -2.69 3.03
N GLY A 7 -16.77 -1.49 2.45
CA GLY A 7 -15.80 -0.94 1.50
C GLY A 7 -14.45 -0.67 2.14
N THR A 8 -14.41 -0.03 3.31
CA THR A 8 -13.16 0.22 4.04
C THR A 8 -12.43 -1.09 4.36
N ALA A 9 -13.15 -2.09 4.87
CA ALA A 9 -12.60 -3.42 5.16
C ALA A 9 -12.05 -4.09 3.88
N ALA A 10 -12.81 -4.08 2.79
CA ALA A 10 -12.38 -4.65 1.51
C ALA A 10 -11.13 -3.96 0.96
N GLY A 11 -11.00 -2.63 1.11
CA GLY A 11 -9.79 -1.90 0.70
C GLY A 11 -8.58 -2.29 1.53
N ILE A 12 -8.71 -2.39 2.86
CA ILE A 12 -7.62 -2.79 3.74
C ILE A 12 -7.16 -4.22 3.41
N LEU A 13 -8.12 -5.16 3.29
CA LEU A 13 -7.82 -6.55 2.91
C LEU A 13 -7.18 -6.63 1.53
N GLY A 14 -7.71 -5.89 0.56
CA GLY A 14 -7.17 -5.81 -0.79
C GLY A 14 -5.73 -5.30 -0.82
N TRP A 15 -5.39 -4.32 0.03
CA TRP A 15 -4.02 -3.85 0.19
C TRP A 15 -3.07 -4.98 0.59
N PHE A 16 -3.42 -5.73 1.65
CA PHE A 16 -2.59 -6.84 2.14
C PHE A 16 -2.47 -7.97 1.12
N VAL A 17 -3.54 -8.32 0.42
CA VAL A 17 -3.51 -9.34 -0.64
C VAL A 17 -2.58 -8.90 -1.76
N LEU A 18 -2.76 -7.69 -2.31
CA LEU A 18 -1.92 -7.18 -3.40
C LEU A 18 -0.45 -7.07 -2.98
N ALA A 19 -0.19 -6.49 -1.81
CA ALA A 19 1.18 -6.36 -1.30
C ALA A 19 1.83 -7.74 -1.12
N THR A 20 1.08 -8.74 -0.65
CA THR A 20 1.60 -10.11 -0.49
C THR A 20 1.94 -10.73 -1.83
N LEU A 21 1.02 -10.70 -2.80
CA LEU A 21 1.23 -11.27 -4.13
C LEU A 21 2.40 -10.61 -4.86
N LEU A 22 2.48 -9.28 -4.81
CA LEU A 22 3.56 -8.53 -5.45
C LEU A 22 4.91 -8.76 -4.78
N ASN A 23 4.97 -8.88 -3.45
CA ASN A 23 6.21 -9.26 -2.76
C ASN A 23 6.62 -10.71 -3.06
N LEU A 24 5.68 -11.64 -3.19
CA LEU A 24 5.98 -13.01 -3.62
C LEU A 24 6.57 -13.02 -5.03
N ALA A 25 5.97 -12.28 -5.96
CA ALA A 25 6.51 -12.12 -7.31
C ALA A 25 7.92 -11.51 -7.29
N LEU A 26 8.16 -10.48 -6.47
CA LEU A 26 9.47 -9.84 -6.35
C LEU A 26 10.54 -10.80 -5.79
N ARG A 27 10.21 -11.59 -4.77
CA ARG A 27 11.12 -12.60 -4.20
C ARG A 27 11.48 -13.69 -5.21
N HIS A 28 10.48 -14.15 -5.97
CA HIS A 28 10.69 -15.19 -6.96
C HIS A 28 11.46 -14.68 -8.19
N GLY A 29 11.15 -13.47 -8.64
CA GLY A 29 11.77 -12.84 -9.81
C GLY A 29 13.14 -12.21 -9.56
N TRP A 30 13.53 -12.00 -8.29
CA TRP A 30 14.80 -11.37 -7.94
C TRP A 30 15.48 -12.06 -6.74
N PRO A 31 16.28 -13.11 -6.97
CA PRO A 31 16.93 -13.88 -5.90
C PRO A 31 17.81 -13.03 -4.97
N ASP A 32 18.57 -12.07 -5.50
CA ASP A 32 19.40 -11.18 -4.68
C ASP A 32 18.57 -10.30 -3.73
N TYR A 33 17.38 -9.89 -4.16
CA TYR A 33 16.44 -9.18 -3.29
C TYR A 33 16.00 -10.08 -2.13
N ALA A 34 15.64 -11.33 -2.43
CA ALA A 34 15.20 -12.29 -1.42
C ALA A 34 16.31 -12.60 -0.39
N ALA A 35 17.57 -12.66 -0.85
CA ALA A 35 18.72 -12.91 0.01
C ALA A 35 18.95 -11.80 1.06
N VAL A 36 18.69 -10.54 0.71
CA VAL A 36 18.94 -9.39 1.59
C VAL A 36 17.72 -8.91 2.37
N GLU A 37 16.52 -9.40 2.05
CA GLU A 37 15.26 -8.92 2.64
C GLU A 37 15.21 -9.07 4.16
N LYS A 38 15.64 -10.21 4.71
CA LYS A 38 15.62 -10.44 6.17
C LYS A 38 16.52 -9.46 6.92
N ALA A 39 17.64 -9.08 6.31
CA ALA A 39 18.57 -8.10 6.88
C ALA A 39 18.14 -6.64 6.62
N MET A 40 17.13 -6.42 5.77
CA MET A 40 16.71 -5.11 5.26
C MET A 40 17.86 -4.33 4.61
N ALA A 41 18.83 -5.05 4.01
CA ALA A 41 20.03 -4.48 3.39
C ALA A 41 19.80 -4.17 1.90
N PHE A 42 18.79 -3.35 1.62
CA PHE A 42 18.34 -3.10 0.25
C PHE A 42 19.17 -2.06 -0.48
N THR A 43 19.41 -2.31 -1.78
CA THR A 43 19.92 -1.29 -2.70
C THR A 43 18.83 -0.27 -3.05
N LEU A 44 19.21 0.82 -3.72
CA LEU A 44 18.25 1.83 -4.20
C LEU A 44 17.17 1.24 -5.10
N ALA A 45 17.54 0.36 -6.03
CA ALA A 45 16.60 -0.29 -6.94
C ALA A 45 15.60 -1.19 -6.20
N MET A 46 16.06 -1.90 -5.16
CA MET A 46 15.21 -2.75 -4.33
C MET A 46 14.25 -1.92 -3.47
N MET A 47 14.71 -0.80 -2.93
CA MET A 47 13.84 0.16 -2.22
C MET A 47 12.76 0.73 -3.17
N ALA A 48 13.15 1.11 -4.39
CA ALA A 48 12.20 1.58 -5.40
C ALA A 48 11.16 0.51 -5.75
N ALA A 49 11.57 -0.75 -5.92
CA ALA A 49 10.65 -1.86 -6.15
C ALA A 49 9.64 -2.02 -5.01
N ARG A 50 10.07 -1.94 -3.74
CA ARG A 50 9.18 -2.00 -2.58
C ARG A 50 8.19 -0.83 -2.54
N LEU A 51 8.63 0.38 -2.89
CA LEU A 51 7.74 1.53 -3.01
C LEU A 51 6.72 1.36 -4.13
N LEU A 52 7.10 0.75 -5.26
CA LEU A 52 6.16 0.40 -6.33
C LEU A 52 5.12 -0.62 -5.87
N VAL A 53 5.52 -1.63 -5.09
CA VAL A 53 4.59 -2.58 -4.47
C VAL A 53 3.57 -1.86 -3.59
N SER A 54 4.03 -0.96 -2.71
CA SER A 54 3.15 -0.17 -1.85
C SER A 54 2.23 0.75 -2.67
N ALA A 55 2.76 1.38 -3.71
CA ALA A 55 2.00 2.27 -4.57
C ALA A 55 0.86 1.53 -5.29
N ALA A 56 1.16 0.41 -5.94
CA ALA A 56 0.18 -0.44 -6.61
C ALA A 56 -0.89 -0.97 -5.64
N SER A 57 -0.46 -1.42 -4.46
CA SER A 57 -1.36 -1.92 -3.41
C SER A 57 -2.28 -0.82 -2.87
N SER A 58 -1.77 0.40 -2.74
CA SER A 58 -2.54 1.57 -2.29
C SER A 58 -3.60 1.98 -3.32
N ILE A 59 -3.24 2.02 -4.61
CA ILE A 59 -4.21 2.25 -5.69
C ILE A 59 -5.30 1.17 -5.68
N GLY A 60 -4.91 -0.11 -5.60
CA GLY A 60 -5.85 -1.23 -5.58
C GLY A 60 -6.78 -1.23 -4.36
N SER A 61 -6.24 -0.92 -3.18
CA SER A 61 -6.99 -0.74 -1.94
C SER A 61 -8.08 0.33 -2.10
N GLY A 62 -7.69 1.50 -2.61
CA GLY A 62 -8.60 2.60 -2.87
C GLY A 62 -9.70 2.25 -3.87
N PHE A 63 -9.32 1.60 -4.97
CA PHE A 63 -10.23 1.16 -6.00
C PHE A 63 -11.28 0.20 -5.42
N LEU A 64 -10.86 -0.86 -4.74
CA LEU A 64 -11.74 -1.86 -4.13
C LEU A 64 -12.68 -1.24 -3.10
N ALA A 65 -12.16 -0.39 -2.22
CA ALA A 65 -12.97 0.28 -1.21
C ALA A 65 -14.06 1.16 -1.84
N ALA A 66 -13.71 1.90 -2.89
CA ALA A 66 -14.64 2.81 -3.55
C ALA A 66 -15.74 2.09 -4.34
N ARG A 67 -15.49 0.89 -4.87
CA ARG A 67 -16.51 0.08 -5.55
C ARG A 67 -17.67 -0.30 -4.64
N ILE A 68 -17.43 -0.44 -3.33
CA ILE A 68 -18.45 -0.84 -2.36
C ILE A 68 -19.00 0.37 -1.59
N GLY A 69 -18.10 1.15 -0.99
CA GLY A 69 -18.40 2.22 -0.04
C GLY A 69 -18.12 3.64 -0.53
N GLY A 70 -17.76 3.81 -1.80
CA GLY A 70 -17.43 5.10 -2.41
C GLY A 70 -16.07 5.67 -1.96
N VAL A 71 -15.68 6.83 -2.49
CA VAL A 71 -14.37 7.44 -2.20
C VAL A 71 -14.16 7.74 -0.72
N ARG A 72 -15.24 7.96 0.04
CA ARG A 72 -15.12 8.10 1.50
C ARG A 72 -14.56 6.83 2.15
N ALA A 73 -14.99 5.64 1.71
CA ALA A 73 -14.42 4.37 2.18
C ALA A 73 -12.93 4.23 1.82
N ALA A 74 -12.55 4.65 0.61
CA ALA A 74 -11.16 4.63 0.13
C ALA A 74 -10.25 5.56 0.95
N THR A 75 -10.69 6.78 1.23
CA THR A 75 -9.95 7.73 2.08
C THR A 75 -9.79 7.19 3.50
N ILE A 76 -10.85 6.63 4.09
CA ILE A 76 -10.77 6.03 5.44
C ILE A 76 -9.82 4.82 5.44
N ALA A 77 -9.87 3.95 4.42
CA ALA A 77 -8.96 2.82 4.30
C ALA A 77 -7.49 3.27 4.23
N GLY A 78 -7.18 4.26 3.40
CA GLY A 78 -5.83 4.84 3.31
C GLY A 78 -5.36 5.47 4.63
N ALA A 79 -6.25 6.14 5.37
CA ALA A 79 -5.93 6.70 6.69
C ALA A 79 -5.67 5.61 7.73
N ILE A 80 -6.47 4.54 7.76
CA ILE A 80 -6.27 3.41 8.66
C ILE A 80 -4.95 2.71 8.35
N LEU A 81 -4.66 2.44 7.07
CA LEU A 81 -3.38 1.86 6.66
C LEU A 81 -2.20 2.75 7.08
N LEU A 82 -2.30 4.07 6.92
CA LEU A 82 -1.28 5.00 7.41
C LEU A 82 -1.02 4.81 8.91
N LEU A 83 -2.07 4.78 9.72
CA LEU A 83 -1.94 4.57 11.17
C LEU A 83 -1.33 3.21 11.52
N MET A 84 -1.71 2.15 10.79
CA MET A 84 -1.14 0.81 10.98
C MET A 84 0.35 0.73 10.65
N PHE A 85 0.80 1.48 9.62
CA PHE A 85 2.18 1.43 9.16
C PHE A 85 3.13 2.41 9.85
N LEU A 86 2.61 3.43 10.56
CA LEU A 86 3.42 4.33 11.38
C LEU A 86 4.33 3.60 12.39
N PRO A 87 3.84 2.70 13.26
CA PRO A 87 4.69 2.00 14.22
C PRO A 87 5.74 1.12 13.52
N ILE A 88 5.39 0.51 12.38
CA ILE A 88 6.32 -0.30 11.58
C ILE A 88 7.46 0.58 11.03
N HIS A 89 7.15 1.76 10.50
CA HIS A 89 8.17 2.67 9.96
C HIS A 89 9.02 3.32 11.06
N TYR A 90 8.45 3.50 12.26
CA TYR A 90 9.23 3.90 13.43
C TYR A 90 10.26 2.82 13.82
N MET A 91 9.85 1.54 13.88
CA MET A 91 10.77 0.42 14.16
C MET A 91 11.85 0.26 13.08
N LEU A 92 11.55 0.64 11.84
CA LEU A 92 12.46 0.57 10.70
C LEU A 92 13.24 1.87 10.46
N TRP A 93 13.10 2.89 11.33
CA TRP A 93 13.63 4.23 11.08
C TRP A 93 15.14 4.23 10.80
N GLN A 94 15.90 3.41 11.53
CA GLN A 94 17.35 3.29 11.39
C GLN A 94 17.79 2.34 10.26
N ARG A 95 16.85 1.64 9.61
CA ARG A 95 17.15 0.68 8.52
C ARG A 95 17.02 1.32 7.14
N PHE A 96 16.23 2.37 7.02
CA PHE A 96 15.94 3.02 5.74
C PHE A 96 16.10 4.54 5.86
N PRO A 97 16.50 5.22 4.79
CA PRO A 97 16.60 6.68 4.79
C PRO A 97 15.23 7.34 4.97
N ALA A 98 15.21 8.54 5.55
CA ALA A 98 13.99 9.29 5.85
C ALA A 98 13.02 9.43 4.65
N TRP A 99 13.57 9.65 3.45
CA TRP A 99 12.76 9.80 2.23
C TRP A 99 11.96 8.54 1.89
N TYR A 100 12.47 7.34 2.21
CA TYR A 100 11.78 6.08 1.95
C TYR A 100 10.52 5.97 2.80
N HIS A 101 10.63 6.32 4.09
CA HIS A 101 9.48 6.34 5.01
C HIS A 101 8.43 7.35 4.56
N LEU A 102 8.87 8.56 4.19
CA LEU A 102 7.97 9.60 3.69
C LEU A 102 7.24 9.15 2.42
N ALA A 103 7.97 8.59 1.45
CA ALA A 103 7.39 8.10 0.20
C ALA A 103 6.37 6.98 0.45
N PHE A 104 6.70 6.00 1.29
CA PHE A 104 5.78 4.92 1.64
C PHE A 104 4.53 5.46 2.35
N LEU A 105 4.70 6.22 3.44
CA LEU A 105 3.58 6.68 4.27
C LEU A 105 2.68 7.65 3.51
N ALA A 106 3.24 8.55 2.70
CA ALA A 106 2.44 9.46 1.87
C ALA A 106 1.65 8.71 0.79
N SER A 107 2.20 7.62 0.25
CA SER A 107 1.53 6.85 -0.81
C SER A 107 0.19 6.24 -0.34
N LEU A 108 0.08 5.85 0.94
CA LEU A 108 -1.10 5.15 1.48
C LEU A 108 -2.40 5.98 1.32
N PRO A 109 -2.52 7.20 1.91
CA PRO A 109 -3.73 8.00 1.73
C PRO A 109 -3.83 8.62 0.33
N LEU A 110 -2.71 9.06 -0.27
CA LEU A 110 -2.74 9.79 -1.55
C LEU A 110 -3.13 8.87 -2.71
N LEU A 111 -2.47 7.73 -2.84
CA LEU A 111 -2.75 6.78 -3.91
C LEU A 111 -4.01 5.95 -3.63
N GLY A 112 -4.34 5.70 -2.36
CA GLY A 112 -5.64 5.16 -1.95
C GLY A 112 -6.81 6.05 -2.37
N TRP A 113 -6.70 7.36 -2.14
CA TRP A 113 -7.70 8.30 -2.63
C TRP A 113 -7.77 8.33 -4.17
N LEU A 114 -6.62 8.33 -4.85
CA LEU A 114 -6.56 8.30 -6.32
C LEU A 114 -7.23 7.04 -6.88
N GLY A 115 -6.91 5.86 -6.36
CA GLY A 115 -7.55 4.60 -6.74
C GLY A 115 -9.07 4.63 -6.55
N GLY A 116 -9.53 5.25 -5.46
CA GLY A 116 -10.96 5.45 -5.23
C GLY A 116 -11.61 6.38 -6.26
N ARG A 117 -10.92 7.42 -6.73
CA ARG A 117 -11.42 8.30 -7.80
C ARG A 117 -11.51 7.57 -9.13
N LEU A 118 -10.52 6.73 -9.46
CA LEU A 118 -10.52 5.91 -10.68
C LEU A 118 -11.74 4.97 -10.72
N ALA A 119 -12.06 4.32 -9.60
CA ALA A 119 -13.24 3.45 -9.50
C ALA A 119 -14.57 4.17 -9.80
N ARG A 120 -14.68 5.46 -9.42
CA ARG A 120 -15.87 6.28 -9.75
C ARG A 120 -15.87 6.79 -11.18
N GLY A 121 -14.71 7.13 -11.73
CA GLY A 121 -14.57 7.63 -13.10
C GLY A 121 -14.98 6.60 -14.17
N GLY A 122 -14.69 5.32 -13.93
CA GLY A 122 -15.08 4.21 -14.82
C GLY A 122 -16.50 3.67 -14.62
N SER A 123 -17.35 4.34 -13.83
CA SER A 123 -18.76 3.95 -13.61
C SER A 123 -19.75 4.91 -14.31
N ARG A 124 -19.30 5.69 -15.30
CA ARG A 124 -20.13 6.46 -16.22
C ARG A 124 -20.25 5.71 -17.53
#